data_AF-A0A453BTU5-F1
#
_entry.id   AF-A0A453BTU5-F1
#
_cell.length_a   1.000
_cell.length_b   1.000
_cell.length_c   1.000
_cell.angle_alpha   90.00
_cell.angle_beta   90.00
_cell.angle_gamma   90.00
#
_symmetry.space_group_name_H-M   'P 1'
#
loop_
_entity.id
_entity.type
_entity.pdbx_description
1 polymer ?
#
loop_
_entity_poly.entity_id
_entity_poly.type
_entity_poly.pdbx_seq_one_letter_code
_entity_poly.pdbx_strand_id
1 'polypeptide(L)' 'MQHVEVPVPSAKKNEVLLKLQAATINPVDWKIQKGDMRPLLPRRLPFIPGNYPHS' A
#
# COMPACT_ATOMS: atom_id res chain seq x y z
N MET A 1 6.43 1.08 -13.26
CA MET A 1 5.35 1.52 -12.35
C MET A 1 4.75 2.78 -12.91
N GLN A 2 3.44 2.96 -12.77
CA GLN A 2 2.79 4.22 -13.08
C GLN A 2 2.53 4.97 -11.78
N HIS A 3 2.94 6.23 -11.71
CA HIS A 3 2.50 7.12 -10.63
C HIS A 3 1.11 7.65 -10.97
N VAL A 4 0.21 7.58 -9.99
CA VAL A 4 -1.15 8.11 -10.10
C VAL A 4 -1.40 9.02 -8.91
N GLU A 5 -2.06 10.14 -9.17
CA GLU A 5 -2.55 10.99 -8.10
C GLU A 5 -3.82 10.38 -7.52
N VAL A 6 -3.88 10.31 -6.20
CA VAL A 6 -5.06 9.87 -5.45
C VAL A 6 -5.42 10.95 -4.43
N PRO A 7 -6.70 11.12 -4.09
CA PRO A 7 -7.11 12.07 -3.07
C PRO A 7 -6.44 11.78 -1.72
N VAL A 8 -6.10 12.84 -0.98
CA VAL A 8 -5.65 12.70 0.42
C VAL A 8 -6.83 12.15 1.25
N PRO A 9 -6.66 11.04 1.97
CA PRO A 9 -7.73 10.47 2.77
C PRO A 9 -8.05 11.35 3.98
N SER A 10 -9.31 11.30 4.44
CA SER A 10 -9.70 11.88 5.73
C SER A 10 -9.57 10.84 6.83
N ALA A 11 -8.98 11.21 7.97
CA ALA A 11 -8.92 10.36 9.15
C ALA A 11 -10.31 10.23 9.80
N LYS A 12 -10.70 9.01 10.17
CA LYS A 12 -11.92 8.73 10.95
C LYS A 12 -11.65 8.86 12.45
N LYS A 13 -12.70 8.64 13.25
CA LYS A 13 -12.58 8.56 14.71
C LYS A 13 -11.54 7.51 15.09
N ASN A 14 -10.56 7.89 15.90
CA ASN A 14 -9.42 7.08 16.35
C ASN A 14 -8.38 6.72 15.28
N GLU A 15 -8.33 7.45 14.15
CA GLU A 15 -7.26 7.36 13.17
C GLU A 15 -6.41 8.64 13.17
N VAL A 16 -5.17 8.55 12.69
CA VAL A 16 -4.29 9.70 12.48
C VAL A 16 -3.92 9.82 11.00
N LEU A 17 -3.93 11.04 10.47
CA LEU A 17 -3.44 11.32 9.12
C LEU A 17 -1.96 11.68 9.19
N LEU A 18 -1.11 10.89 8.54
CA LEU A 18 0.34 11.10 8.53
C LEU A 18 0.82 11.67 7.19
N LYS A 19 1.66 12.70 7.25
CA LYS A 19 2.44 13.19 6.10
C LYS A 19 3.80 12.53 6.10
N LEU A 20 3.92 11.40 5.42
CA LEU A 20 5.18 10.65 5.31
C LEU A 20 6.25 11.46 4.56
N GLN A 21 7.45 11.56 5.13
CA GLN A 21 8.63 12.14 4.45
C GLN A 21 9.40 11.10 3.63
N ALA A 22 9.33 9.83 4.05
CA ALA A 22 9.98 8.70 3.39
C ALA A 22 9.23 7.40 3.71
N ALA A 23 9.43 6.39 2.87
CA ALA A 23 9.00 5.01 3.09
C ALA A 23 10.10 4.07 2.57
N THR A 24 10.16 2.85 3.12
CA THR A 24 11.11 1.82 2.68
C THR A 24 10.42 0.79 1.80
N ILE A 25 11.20 0.04 1.03
CA ILE A 25 10.72 -1.08 0.23
C ILE A 25 11.36 -2.37 0.75
N ASN A 26 10.54 -3.39 1.00
CA ASN A 26 10.95 -4.70 1.50
C ASN A 26 10.78 -5.78 0.41
N PRO A 27 11.54 -6.89 0.41
CA PRO A 27 11.49 -7.94 -0.63
C PRO A 27 10.08 -8.45 -0.98
N VAL A 28 9.15 -8.42 -0.02
CA VAL A 28 7.75 -8.82 -0.21
C VAL A 28 6.98 -7.87 -1.13
N ASP A 29 7.29 -6.57 -1.13
CA ASP A 29 6.62 -5.58 -1.98
C ASP A 29 6.79 -5.92 -3.47
N TRP A 30 7.99 -6.35 -3.87
CA TRP A 30 8.27 -6.82 -5.25
C TRP A 30 7.49 -8.09 -5.61
N LYS A 31 7.36 -9.04 -4.67
CA LYS A 31 6.57 -10.28 -4.88
C LYS A 31 5.09 -9.97 -5.05
N ILE A 32 4.55 -9.03 -4.27
CA ILE A 32 3.18 -8.54 -4.41
C ILE A 32 2.99 -7.86 -5.77
N GLN A 33 3.91 -6.99 -6.16
CA GLN A 33 3.85 -6.27 -7.44
C GLN A 33 3.84 -7.22 -8.65
N LYS A 34 4.66 -8.27 -8.64
CA LYS A 34 4.71 -9.28 -9.71
C LYS A 34 3.47 -10.19 -9.75
N GLY A 35 2.73 -10.24 -8.64
CA GLY A 35 1.56 -11.10 -8.51
C GLY A 35 1.87 -12.50 -7.98
N ASP A 36 3.11 -12.76 -7.58
CA ASP A 36 3.55 -14.05 -7.04
C ASP A 36 2.76 -14.43 -5.76
N MET A 37 2.29 -13.41 -5.02
CA MET A 37 1.51 -13.57 -3.79
C MET A 37 0.00 -13.65 -4.03
N ARG A 38 -0.51 -13.58 -5.26
CA ARG A 38 -1.97 -13.54 -5.56
C ARG A 38 -2.81 -14.63 -4.91
N PRO A 39 -2.35 -15.91 -4.82
CA PRO A 39 -3.15 -16.95 -4.17
C PRO A 39 -3.42 -16.69 -2.68
N LEU A 40 -2.52 -15.96 -2.01
CA LEU A 40 -2.61 -15.64 -0.58
C LEU A 40 -3.11 -14.22 -0.32
N LEU A 41 -2.75 -13.28 -1.21
CA LEU A 41 -3.04 -11.86 -1.13
C LEU A 41 -3.57 -11.38 -2.50
N PRO A 42 -4.87 -11.60 -2.80
CA PRO A 42 -5.47 -11.28 -4.10
C PRO A 42 -5.75 -9.77 -4.23
N ARG A 43 -4.71 -8.94 -4.11
CA ARG A 43 -4.79 -7.48 -4.29
C ARG A 43 -5.11 -7.17 -5.76
N ARG A 44 -6.12 -6.33 -5.99
CA ARG A 44 -6.44 -5.80 -7.33
C ARG A 44 -5.67 -4.50 -7.55
N LEU A 45 -5.06 -4.37 -8.73
CA LEU A 45 -4.40 -3.12 -9.13
C LEU A 45 -5.43 -2.14 -9.72
N PRO A 46 -5.25 -0.82 -9.55
CA PRO A 46 -4.17 -0.17 -8.80
C PRO A 46 -4.33 -0.34 -7.27
N PHE A 47 -3.21 -0.53 -6.58
CA PHE A 47 -3.13 -0.74 -5.12
C PHE A 47 -1.99 0.09 -4.55
N ILE A 48 -2.18 0.69 -3.37
CA ILE A 48 -1.15 1.45 -2.64
C ILE A 48 -0.27 0.46 -1.86
N PRO A 49 1.03 0.27 -2.22
CA PRO A 49 1.95 -0.63 -1.52
C PRO A 49 2.26 -0.17 -0.08
N GLY A 50 2.83 -1.06 0.74
CA GLY A 50 3.19 -0.77 2.13
C GLY A 50 2.04 -0.88 3.15
N ASN A 51 0.81 -1.14 2.71
CA ASN A 51 -0.32 -1.41 3.59
C ASN A 51 -0.38 -2.90 3.98
N TYR A 52 0.31 -3.26 5.07
CA TYR A 52 0.20 -4.59 5.67
C TYR A 52 -1.12 -4.68 6.46
N PRO A 53 -1.93 -5.74 6.26
CA PRO A 53 -3.13 -5.91 7.07
C PRO A 53 -2.74 -6.04 8.54
N HIS A 54 -3.18 -5.08 9.38
CA HIS A 54 -3.04 -5.04 10.83
C HIS A 54 -1.65 -4.75 11.43
N SER A 55 -0.85 -3.90 10.80
CA SER A 55 0.19 -3.15 11.54
C SER A 55 -0.33 -1.81 12.00
#